data_AF-A0A2E7ZVT0-F1
#
_entry.id   AF-A0A2E7ZVT0-F1
#
_cell.length_a   1.000
_cell.length_b   1.000
_cell.length_c   1.000
_cell.angle_alpha   90.00
_cell.angle_beta   90.00
_cell.angle_gamma   90.00
#
_symmetry.space_group_name_H-M   'P 1'
#
loop_
_entity.id
_entity.type
_entity.pdbx_description
1 polymer ?
#
loop_
_entity_poly.entity_id
_entity_poly.type
_entity_poly.pdbx_seq_one_letter_code
_entity_poly.pdbx_strand_id
1 'polypeptide(L)'
;MTSDSLVVEALSMFSKQTQATFAISWLLCMSACGLDSVGPQSMSTDAESQARTSDLGVDPRRAGAIFCASVSCNDNNECTEDACDPDNSICVHSPVTQALPCNQQNSCERFACLPNEATCSYVGPLQCDDEQICTTDACDPVGGCFYTPNTKPCELMDPCALGRCSDGVCQKRGVVNCDDDNPCTVDACGPEGCQHDSLANGTSCEDGDPCTVDSICAFGNCDAGSIVCP
;
A
#
# COMPACT_ATOMS: atom_id res chain seq x y z
N MET A 1 20.96 27.26 -57.46
CA MET A 1 22.41 27.52 -57.32
C MET A 1 22.66 27.68 -55.81
N THR A 2 22.63 26.58 -55.04
CA THR A 2 23.73 25.65 -54.71
C THR A 2 24.77 26.24 -53.74
N SER A 3 24.74 25.76 -52.48
CA SER A 3 25.87 25.39 -51.59
C SER A 3 25.44 25.60 -50.12
N ASP A 4 24.80 24.62 -49.46
CA ASP A 4 25.35 23.45 -48.76
C ASP A 4 26.25 23.72 -47.53
N SER A 5 25.80 23.12 -46.43
CA SER A 5 26.58 22.30 -45.47
C SER A 5 26.81 22.85 -44.05
N LEU A 6 26.25 22.07 -43.11
CA LEU A 6 26.65 21.85 -41.71
C LEU A 6 26.28 22.91 -40.66
N VAL A 7 25.05 22.89 -40.14
CA VAL A 7 24.75 22.87 -38.66
C VAL A 7 23.26 22.50 -38.40
N VAL A 8 22.76 21.33 -38.80
CA VAL A 8 21.43 20.85 -38.33
C VAL A 8 21.44 19.32 -38.16
N GLU A 9 22.17 18.81 -37.17
CA GLU A 9 22.01 17.44 -36.67
C GLU A 9 22.18 17.43 -35.15
N ALA A 10 21.09 17.55 -34.40
CA ALA A 10 21.07 17.24 -32.95
C ALA A 10 19.66 16.97 -32.37
N LEU A 11 18.63 16.73 -33.19
CA LEU A 11 17.26 16.49 -32.69
C LEU A 11 16.57 15.39 -33.51
N SER A 12 17.05 14.14 -33.36
CA SER A 12 16.37 12.96 -33.94
C SER A 12 16.71 11.62 -33.25
N MET A 13 17.14 11.59 -31.98
CA MET A 13 17.52 10.32 -31.32
C MET A 13 17.08 10.17 -29.86
N PHE A 14 15.82 10.49 -29.53
CA PHE A 14 15.21 10.04 -28.26
C PHE A 14 13.71 9.79 -28.41
N SER A 15 13.32 8.84 -29.28
CA SER A 15 11.91 8.41 -29.37
C SER A 15 11.67 6.96 -29.82
N LYS A 16 12.70 6.16 -30.11
CA LYS A 16 12.49 4.75 -30.53
C LYS A 16 13.57 3.78 -30.05
N GLN A 17 13.85 3.78 -28.74
CA GLN A 17 14.79 2.82 -28.16
C GLN A 17 14.35 2.29 -26.79
N THR A 18 13.11 1.79 -26.72
CA THR A 18 12.64 0.98 -25.57
C THR A 18 11.56 -0.03 -25.94
N GLN A 19 11.46 -0.43 -27.21
CA GLN A 19 10.56 -1.50 -27.67
C GLN A 19 11.24 -2.36 -28.74
N ALA A 20 12.36 -3.01 -28.41
CA ALA A 20 12.97 -4.02 -29.29
C ALA A 20 13.91 -5.01 -28.59
N THR A 21 13.67 -5.34 -27.32
CA THR A 21 14.39 -6.44 -26.63
C THR A 21 13.47 -7.45 -25.93
N PHE A 22 12.16 -7.42 -26.20
CA PHE A 22 11.20 -8.41 -25.73
C PHE A 22 10.55 -9.18 -26.88
N ALA A 23 11.34 -9.64 -27.85
CA ALA A 23 10.83 -10.51 -28.91
C ALA A 23 11.94 -11.27 -29.66
N ILE A 24 12.89 -11.91 -28.96
CA ILE A 24 13.57 -13.16 -29.38
C ILE A 24 14.08 -13.81 -28.08
N SER A 25 13.16 -14.40 -27.31
CA SER A 25 13.48 -15.46 -26.34
C SER A 25 12.24 -16.30 -26.06
N TRP A 26 11.49 -16.58 -27.14
CA TRP A 26 10.25 -17.36 -27.14
C TRP A 26 10.33 -18.56 -28.09
N LEU A 27 11.55 -19.06 -28.38
CA LEU A 27 11.72 -20.26 -29.21
C LEU A 27 12.74 -21.28 -28.71
N LEU A 28 13.14 -21.25 -27.42
CA LEU A 28 13.97 -22.30 -26.81
C LEU A 28 13.59 -22.60 -25.35
N CYS A 29 12.31 -22.75 -25.05
CA CYS A 29 11.89 -23.47 -23.84
C CYS A 29 10.57 -24.20 -24.06
N MET A 30 10.57 -25.12 -25.01
CA MET A 30 9.52 -26.12 -25.21
C MET A 30 10.14 -27.51 -25.08
N SER A 31 10.51 -27.87 -23.85
CA SER A 31 10.62 -29.26 -23.34
C SER A 31 11.02 -29.22 -21.87
N ALA A 32 10.06 -28.88 -20.99
CA ALA A 32 9.96 -29.29 -19.58
C ALA A 32 9.20 -28.23 -18.78
N CYS A 33 7.87 -28.35 -18.75
CA CYS A 33 7.06 -28.22 -17.53
C CYS A 33 5.59 -28.31 -17.93
N GLY A 34 4.89 -29.29 -17.36
CA GLY A 34 3.45 -29.47 -17.51
C GLY A 34 2.71 -28.29 -16.88
N LEU A 35 1.76 -27.75 -17.63
CA LEU A 35 0.79 -26.78 -17.16
C LEU A 35 -0.37 -27.54 -16.51
N ASP A 36 -0.75 -27.16 -15.30
CA ASP A 36 -2.14 -27.22 -14.89
C ASP A 36 -2.63 -25.81 -14.58
N SER A 37 -3.81 -25.53 -15.11
CA SER A 37 -4.44 -24.21 -15.22
C SER A 37 -5.42 -24.06 -14.07
N VAL A 38 -5.45 -22.93 -13.36
CA VAL A 38 -6.57 -22.60 -12.47
C VAL A 38 -7.03 -21.17 -12.71
N GLY A 39 -8.15 -21.06 -13.41
CA GLY A 39 -9.08 -19.94 -13.40
C GLY A 39 -10.45 -20.42 -12.89
N PRO A 40 -11.38 -19.50 -12.61
CA PRO A 40 -12.09 -19.46 -11.33
C PRO A 40 -13.46 -20.13 -11.35
N GLN A 41 -13.87 -20.80 -10.27
CA GLN A 41 -15.28 -21.08 -9.99
C GLN A 41 -15.62 -20.99 -8.50
N SER A 42 -16.78 -20.36 -8.30
CA SER A 42 -17.52 -20.03 -7.09
C SER A 42 -18.17 -21.24 -6.40
N MET A 43 -18.26 -21.14 -5.07
CA MET A 43 -19.34 -21.55 -4.15
C MET A 43 -20.11 -22.88 -4.34
N SER A 44 -20.05 -23.65 -3.25
CA SER A 44 -21.04 -24.56 -2.65
C SER A 44 -21.61 -25.70 -3.48
N THR A 45 -21.35 -26.94 -3.07
CA THR A 45 -22.21 -27.79 -2.23
C THR A 45 -21.58 -29.18 -2.17
N ASP A 46 -21.45 -29.74 -0.97
CA ASP A 46 -21.24 -31.17 -0.67
C ASP A 46 -20.25 -31.94 -1.56
N ALA A 47 -19.00 -32.05 -1.12
CA ALA A 47 -18.03 -32.97 -1.70
C ALA A 47 -17.55 -33.97 -0.65
N GLU A 48 -18.04 -35.19 -0.78
CA GLU A 48 -17.56 -36.39 -0.10
C GLU A 48 -16.04 -36.45 -0.11
N SER A 49 -15.46 -36.72 1.06
CA SER A 49 -14.06 -37.09 1.23
C SER A 49 -13.79 -38.40 0.48
N GLN A 50 -13.44 -38.30 -0.80
CA GLN A 50 -12.84 -39.40 -1.53
C GLN A 50 -11.38 -39.51 -1.11
N ALA A 51 -11.12 -40.39 -0.15
CA ALA A 51 -9.79 -40.87 0.17
C ALA A 51 -9.11 -41.42 -1.10
N ARG A 52 -8.12 -40.69 -1.58
CA ARG A 52 -7.25 -41.10 -2.69
C ARG A 52 -6.36 -42.24 -2.20
N THR A 53 -6.73 -43.49 -2.48
CA THR A 53 -5.87 -44.65 -2.22
C THR A 53 -4.72 -44.65 -3.24
N SER A 54 -3.61 -44.00 -2.90
CA SER A 54 -2.36 -44.14 -3.64
C SER A 54 -1.71 -45.48 -3.29
N ASP A 55 -1.81 -46.39 -4.25
CA ASP A 55 -0.99 -47.58 -4.44
C ASP A 55 0.50 -47.24 -4.32
N LEU A 56 1.06 -47.48 -3.13
CA LEU A 56 2.50 -47.57 -2.88
C LEU A 56 2.73 -48.81 -2.01
N GLY A 57 3.61 -49.68 -2.51
CA GLY A 57 3.89 -51.01 -1.96
C GLY A 57 3.98 -51.05 -0.43
N VAL A 58 3.09 -51.85 0.16
CA VAL A 58 3.09 -52.16 1.59
C VAL A 58 4.26 -53.12 1.87
N ASP A 59 5.33 -52.61 2.46
CA ASP A 59 6.35 -53.44 3.11
C ASP A 59 5.68 -54.21 4.27
N PRO A 60 5.65 -55.56 4.24
CA PRO A 60 5.01 -56.38 5.27
C PRO A 60 5.70 -56.30 6.64
N ARG A 61 6.80 -55.55 6.81
CA ARG A 61 7.42 -55.27 8.12
C ARG A 61 6.85 -54.04 8.83
N ARG A 62 5.98 -53.25 8.18
CA ARG A 62 5.24 -52.15 8.82
C ARG A 62 3.84 -52.60 9.23
N ALA A 63 3.78 -53.44 10.27
CA ALA A 63 2.53 -53.89 10.88
C ALA A 63 1.65 -52.76 11.47
N GLY A 64 2.13 -51.50 11.50
CA GLY A 64 1.39 -50.33 12.02
C GLY A 64 0.55 -49.56 10.99
N ALA A 65 0.68 -49.82 9.69
CA ALA A 65 -0.01 -49.00 8.67
C ALA A 65 -1.52 -49.30 8.52
N ILE A 66 -1.99 -50.44 9.03
CA ILE A 66 -3.41 -50.85 8.94
C ILE A 66 -4.25 -50.22 10.08
N PHE A 67 -3.61 -49.82 11.17
CA PHE A 67 -4.31 -49.45 12.39
C PHE A 67 -4.88 -48.02 12.41
N CYS A 68 -4.27 -47.08 11.70
CA CYS A 68 -4.76 -45.69 11.63
C CYS A 68 -5.73 -45.40 10.47
N ALA A 69 -5.95 -46.35 9.55
CA ALA A 69 -6.76 -46.13 8.34
C ALA A 69 -8.27 -45.95 8.60
N SER A 70 -8.75 -46.26 9.81
CA SER A 70 -10.18 -46.19 10.19
C SER A 70 -10.48 -45.31 11.40
N VAL A 71 -9.45 -44.73 12.03
CA VAL A 71 -9.61 -43.90 13.24
C VAL A 71 -9.56 -42.44 12.84
N SER A 72 -10.68 -41.73 13.02
CA SER A 72 -10.67 -40.27 12.95
C SER A 72 -10.18 -39.72 14.29
N CYS A 73 -9.00 -39.10 14.28
CA CYS A 73 -8.41 -38.46 15.45
C CYS A 73 -8.75 -36.97 15.56
N ASN A 74 -9.81 -36.50 14.90
CA ASN A 74 -10.17 -35.08 14.98
C ASN A 74 -10.76 -34.77 16.37
N ASP A 75 -10.10 -33.95 17.19
CA ASP A 75 -10.63 -33.49 18.48
C ASP A 75 -11.49 -32.21 18.38
N ASN A 76 -11.67 -31.70 17.15
CA ASN A 76 -12.32 -30.44 16.82
C ASN A 76 -11.65 -29.20 17.43
N ASN A 77 -10.37 -29.29 17.81
CA ASN A 77 -9.57 -28.14 18.19
C ASN A 77 -8.68 -27.71 17.02
N GLU A 78 -8.97 -26.55 16.43
CA GLU A 78 -8.19 -25.99 15.32
C GLU A 78 -6.73 -25.65 15.71
N CYS A 79 -6.43 -25.61 17.01
CA CYS A 79 -5.10 -25.32 17.54
C CYS A 79 -4.27 -26.56 17.89
N THR A 80 -4.72 -27.75 17.48
CA THR A 80 -3.97 -29.00 17.57
C THR A 80 -3.74 -29.61 16.19
N GLU A 81 -2.57 -30.21 16.02
CA GLU A 81 -2.30 -31.15 14.95
C GLU A 81 -2.64 -32.55 15.44
N ASP A 82 -3.66 -33.12 14.81
CA ASP A 82 -4.20 -34.43 15.16
C ASP A 82 -3.53 -35.52 14.33
N ALA A 83 -2.90 -36.47 15.01
CA ALA A 83 -2.28 -37.61 14.37
C ALA A 83 -2.67 -38.90 15.08
N CYS A 84 -2.69 -39.98 14.33
CA CYS A 84 -2.81 -41.32 14.90
C CYS A 84 -1.41 -41.91 15.06
N ASP A 85 -1.07 -42.34 16.28
CA ASP A 85 0.15 -43.08 16.55
C ASP A 85 0.07 -44.47 15.86
N PRO A 86 0.90 -44.74 14.84
CA PRO A 86 0.84 -45.98 14.06
C PRO A 86 1.26 -47.22 14.84
N ASP A 87 1.98 -47.06 15.97
CA ASP A 87 2.46 -48.18 16.75
C ASP A 87 1.41 -48.65 17.77
N ASN A 88 0.59 -47.73 18.28
CA ASN A 88 -0.33 -47.99 19.39
C ASN A 88 -1.82 -47.77 19.04
N SER A 89 -2.15 -47.23 17.86
CA SER A 89 -3.53 -46.91 17.45
C SER A 89 -4.23 -45.91 18.37
N ILE A 90 -3.47 -45.00 18.98
CA ILE A 90 -3.96 -43.97 19.90
C ILE A 90 -3.90 -42.63 19.18
N CYS A 91 -4.93 -41.79 19.38
CA CYS A 91 -4.92 -40.42 18.90
C CYS A 91 -4.02 -39.55 19.76
N VAL A 92 -3.17 -38.78 19.09
CA VAL A 92 -2.32 -37.77 19.69
C VAL A 92 -2.71 -36.41 19.12
N HIS A 93 -2.86 -35.42 20.00
CA HIS A 93 -3.25 -34.06 19.67
C HIS A 93 -2.14 -33.14 20.15
N SER A 94 -1.31 -32.66 19.23
CA SER A 94 -0.15 -31.84 19.58
C SER A 94 -0.46 -30.37 19.33
N PRO A 95 -0.19 -29.45 20.27
CA PRO A 95 -0.35 -28.02 20.02
C PRO A 95 0.37 -27.56 18.75
N VAL A 96 -0.28 -26.72 17.95
CA VAL A 96 0.39 -26.08 16.79
C VAL A 96 1.59 -25.23 17.26
N THR A 97 2.66 -25.26 16.47
CA THR A 97 3.92 -24.56 16.81
C THR A 97 4.01 -23.14 16.26
N GLN A 98 3.06 -22.76 15.40
CA GLN A 98 2.98 -21.43 14.78
C GLN A 98 1.61 -20.80 15.04
N ALA A 99 1.56 -19.48 14.99
CA ALA A 99 0.30 -18.76 15.08
C ALA A 99 -0.52 -18.98 13.80
N LEU A 100 -1.67 -19.63 13.94
CA LEU A 100 -2.61 -19.89 12.86
C LEU A 100 -3.96 -19.24 13.18
N PRO A 101 -4.68 -18.67 12.20
CA PRO A 101 -6.03 -18.18 12.42
C PRO A 101 -6.94 -19.30 12.96
N CYS A 102 -7.74 -18.99 13.97
CA CYS A 102 -8.73 -19.91 14.54
C CYS A 102 -10.02 -19.14 14.85
N ASN A 103 -11.15 -19.82 14.95
CA ASN A 103 -12.46 -19.31 15.43
C ASN A 103 -12.77 -17.82 15.11
N GLN A 104 -13.06 -17.51 13.85
CA GLN A 104 -13.43 -16.15 13.40
C GLN A 104 -14.95 -15.95 13.50
N GLN A 105 -15.49 -15.80 14.71
CA GLN A 105 -16.93 -15.55 14.92
C GLN A 105 -17.38 -14.13 14.53
N ASN A 106 -16.45 -13.18 14.48
CA ASN A 106 -16.66 -11.79 14.05
C ASN A 106 -15.58 -11.46 13.01
N SER A 107 -15.98 -10.86 11.89
CA SER A 107 -15.05 -10.47 10.83
C SER A 107 -14.08 -9.34 11.21
N CYS A 108 -14.28 -8.67 12.36
CA CYS A 108 -13.47 -7.55 12.83
C CYS A 108 -12.53 -7.85 13.99
N GLU A 109 -12.52 -9.10 14.44
CA GLU A 109 -11.62 -9.56 15.48
C GLU A 109 -10.68 -10.57 14.85
N ARG A 110 -9.46 -10.63 15.38
CA ARG A 110 -8.51 -11.67 14.99
C ARG A 110 -8.28 -12.57 16.17
N PHE A 111 -8.49 -13.85 15.90
CA PHE A 111 -8.15 -14.94 16.80
C PHE A 111 -7.03 -15.76 16.17
N ALA A 112 -6.08 -16.19 16.99
CA ALA A 112 -5.00 -17.05 16.57
C ALA A 112 -4.66 -18.07 17.66
N CYS A 113 -4.20 -19.24 17.21
CA CYS A 113 -3.65 -20.25 18.08
C CYS A 113 -2.34 -19.76 18.69
N LEU A 114 -2.22 -19.82 20.02
CA LEU A 114 -0.98 -19.51 20.69
C LEU A 114 0.01 -20.67 20.53
N PRO A 115 1.27 -20.40 20.10
CA PRO A 115 2.26 -21.45 19.87
C PRO A 115 2.47 -22.33 21.10
N ASN A 116 2.33 -23.64 20.93
CA ASN A 116 2.51 -24.65 21.98
C ASN A 116 1.48 -24.64 23.12
N GLU A 117 0.36 -23.91 22.98
CA GLU A 117 -0.66 -23.79 24.04
C GLU A 117 -1.98 -24.49 23.71
N ALA A 118 -2.15 -24.99 22.48
CA ALA A 118 -3.39 -25.62 21.99
C ALA A 118 -4.67 -24.80 22.24
N THR A 119 -4.51 -23.48 22.35
CA THR A 119 -5.58 -22.55 22.74
C THR A 119 -5.75 -21.47 21.68
N CYS A 120 -7.00 -21.29 21.23
CA CYS A 120 -7.39 -20.19 20.36
C CYS A 120 -7.61 -18.94 21.21
N SER A 121 -6.86 -17.88 20.95
CA SER A 121 -6.91 -16.64 21.75
C SER A 121 -7.16 -15.41 20.89
N TYR A 122 -7.83 -14.42 21.46
CA TYR A 122 -7.97 -13.09 20.86
C TYR A 122 -6.59 -12.42 20.76
N VAL A 123 -6.20 -12.03 19.56
CA VAL A 123 -4.91 -11.38 19.27
C VAL A 123 -5.06 -9.92 18.82
N GLY A 124 -6.28 -9.38 18.83
CA GLY A 124 -6.54 -7.97 18.57
C GLY A 124 -7.61 -7.71 17.50
N PRO A 125 -7.93 -6.44 17.23
CA PRO A 125 -8.85 -6.08 16.16
C PRO A 125 -8.25 -6.35 14.79
N LEU A 126 -9.10 -6.61 13.80
CA LEU A 126 -8.72 -6.62 12.39
C LEU A 126 -8.25 -5.21 11.99
N GLN A 127 -7.11 -5.15 11.31
CA GLN A 127 -6.61 -3.91 10.73
C GLN A 127 -7.20 -3.81 9.31
N CYS A 128 -8.04 -2.81 9.08
CA CYS A 128 -8.69 -2.56 7.80
C CYS A 128 -8.06 -1.39 7.06
N ASP A 129 -6.75 -1.16 7.20
CA ASP A 129 -6.07 -0.10 6.46
C ASP A 129 -5.88 -0.54 5.00
N ASP A 130 -6.43 0.20 4.03
CA ASP A 130 -6.20 -0.03 2.59
C ASP A 130 -5.07 0.83 2.01
N GLU A 131 -4.35 1.56 2.86
CA GLU A 131 -3.29 2.51 2.51
C GLU A 131 -3.76 3.68 1.63
N GLN A 132 -5.07 3.92 1.52
CA GLN A 132 -5.64 4.97 0.69
C GLN A 132 -6.15 6.13 1.55
N ILE A 133 -5.43 7.25 1.58
CA ILE A 133 -5.81 8.44 2.38
C ILE A 133 -7.23 8.99 2.09
N CYS A 134 -7.77 8.70 0.89
CA CYS A 134 -9.08 9.15 0.44
C CYS A 134 -10.23 8.20 0.72
N THR A 135 -9.99 7.14 1.50
CA THR A 135 -11.02 6.29 2.10
C THR A 135 -11.04 6.48 3.62
N THR A 136 -12.19 6.19 4.22
CA THR A 136 -12.31 5.98 5.65
C THR A 136 -12.53 4.51 5.86
N ASP A 137 -11.59 3.94 6.60
CA ASP A 137 -11.49 2.52 6.86
C ASP A 137 -12.33 2.16 8.06
N ALA A 138 -13.12 1.12 7.90
CA ALA A 138 -13.95 0.60 8.95
C ALA A 138 -14.12 -0.89 8.79
N CYS A 139 -14.57 -1.52 9.87
CA CYS A 139 -14.88 -2.93 9.88
C CYS A 139 -16.31 -3.13 10.32
N ASP A 140 -17.08 -3.84 9.49
CA ASP A 140 -18.41 -4.32 9.83
C ASP A 140 -18.30 -5.73 10.43
N PRO A 141 -18.89 -6.00 11.61
CA PRO A 141 -18.73 -7.29 12.29
C PRO A 141 -19.20 -8.52 11.49
N VAL A 142 -20.01 -8.33 10.45
CA VAL A 142 -20.53 -9.38 9.58
C VAL A 142 -19.86 -9.34 8.20
N GLY A 143 -19.66 -8.14 7.65
CA GLY A 143 -19.14 -7.90 6.30
C GLY A 143 -17.62 -7.77 6.21
N GLY A 144 -16.92 -7.64 7.34
CA GLY A 144 -15.48 -7.42 7.40
C GLY A 144 -15.10 -5.98 7.02
N CYS A 145 -13.88 -5.81 6.49
CA CYS A 145 -13.37 -4.50 6.11
C CYS A 145 -14.18 -3.86 4.99
N PHE A 146 -14.47 -2.57 5.13
CA PHE A 146 -15.04 -1.75 4.09
C PHE A 146 -14.43 -0.35 4.08
N TYR A 147 -14.42 0.27 2.89
CA TYR A 147 -13.67 1.49 2.61
C TYR A 147 -14.62 2.50 1.97
N THR A 148 -14.83 3.63 2.64
CA THR A 148 -15.78 4.64 2.17
C THR A 148 -15.05 5.90 1.68
N PRO A 149 -15.32 6.40 0.46
CA PRO A 149 -14.76 7.67 0.02
C PRO A 149 -14.96 8.78 1.04
N ASN A 150 -13.88 9.51 1.34
CA ASN A 150 -13.91 10.62 2.28
C ASN A 150 -13.66 11.96 1.56
N THR A 151 -13.76 13.07 2.30
CA THR A 151 -13.53 14.43 1.79
C THR A 151 -12.43 15.18 2.52
N LYS A 152 -11.50 14.45 3.15
CA LYS A 152 -10.37 15.01 3.90
C LYS A 152 -9.36 15.67 2.94
N PRO A 153 -8.51 16.58 3.46
CA PRO A 153 -7.33 17.03 2.72
C PRO A 153 -6.43 15.83 2.37
N CYS A 154 -5.75 15.93 1.24
CA CYS A 154 -4.78 14.94 0.79
C CYS A 154 -3.67 15.65 0.02
N GLU A 155 -2.48 15.05 0.00
CA GLU A 155 -1.33 15.62 -0.68
C GLU A 155 -1.26 15.14 -2.13
N LEU A 156 -0.98 16.07 -3.03
CA LEU A 156 -0.71 15.79 -4.44
C LEU A 156 0.81 15.77 -4.66
N MET A 157 1.25 15.21 -5.78
CA MET A 157 2.67 15.26 -6.17
C MET A 157 3.13 16.70 -6.50
N ASP A 158 2.20 17.59 -6.84
CA ASP A 158 2.44 19.01 -7.08
C ASP A 158 2.41 19.75 -5.72
N PRO A 159 3.55 20.24 -5.19
CA PRO A 159 3.60 20.91 -3.89
C PRO A 159 2.83 22.24 -3.88
N CYS A 160 2.43 22.73 -5.04
CA CYS A 160 1.65 23.95 -5.23
C CYS A 160 0.16 23.70 -5.39
N ALA A 161 -0.28 22.45 -5.29
CA ALA A 161 -1.67 22.06 -5.42
C ALA A 161 -2.24 21.61 -4.07
N LEU A 162 -3.40 22.17 -3.72
CA LEU A 162 -4.18 21.66 -2.60
C LEU A 162 -5.05 20.51 -3.08
N GLY A 163 -4.82 19.33 -2.51
CA GLY A 163 -5.61 18.13 -2.75
C GLY A 163 -6.78 18.01 -1.77
N ARG A 164 -7.91 17.52 -2.26
CA ARG A 164 -9.02 17.08 -1.43
C ARG A 164 -9.63 15.81 -1.99
N CYS A 165 -9.95 14.89 -1.10
CA CYS A 165 -10.53 13.62 -1.47
C CYS A 165 -11.95 13.82 -2.06
N SER A 166 -12.22 13.09 -3.13
CA SER A 166 -13.53 12.98 -3.77
C SER A 166 -13.57 11.66 -4.52
N ASP A 167 -14.60 10.86 -4.27
CA ASP A 167 -14.82 9.55 -4.92
C ASP A 167 -13.62 8.59 -4.76
N GLY A 168 -12.98 8.62 -3.59
CA GLY A 168 -11.86 7.74 -3.25
C GLY A 168 -10.51 8.17 -3.87
N VAL A 169 -10.47 9.31 -4.55
CA VAL A 169 -9.27 9.83 -5.22
C VAL A 169 -8.93 11.22 -4.71
N CYS A 170 -7.63 11.52 -4.58
CA CYS A 170 -7.15 12.85 -4.26
C CYS A 170 -7.28 13.75 -5.50
N GLN A 171 -8.15 14.76 -5.45
CA GLN A 171 -8.39 15.68 -6.57
C GLN A 171 -7.85 17.08 -6.24
N LYS A 172 -7.27 17.76 -7.23
CA LYS A 172 -6.86 19.17 -7.11
C LYS A 172 -8.09 20.05 -6.94
N ARG A 173 -8.19 20.74 -5.80
CA ARG A 173 -9.29 21.67 -5.48
C ARG A 173 -8.83 23.11 -5.26
N GLY A 174 -7.53 23.36 -5.26
CA GLY A 174 -6.98 24.69 -5.12
C GLY A 174 -5.49 24.76 -5.40
N VAL A 175 -4.93 25.93 -5.14
CA VAL A 175 -3.49 26.19 -5.17
C VAL A 175 -3.07 26.64 -3.78
N VAL A 176 -1.84 26.33 -3.40
CA VAL A 176 -1.25 26.82 -2.16
C VAL A 176 -1.15 28.35 -2.24
N ASN A 177 -1.57 29.05 -1.18
CA ASN A 177 -1.27 30.46 -1.04
C ASN A 177 0.14 30.59 -0.47
N CYS A 178 1.04 31.19 -1.26
CA CYS A 178 2.43 31.40 -0.86
C CYS A 178 2.70 32.81 -0.34
N ASP A 179 1.68 33.64 -0.17
CA ASP A 179 1.84 34.95 0.46
C ASP A 179 2.40 34.79 1.88
N ASP A 180 3.58 35.36 2.16
CA ASP A 180 4.21 35.36 3.49
C ASP A 180 3.93 36.63 4.30
N ASP A 181 3.00 37.46 3.82
CA ASP A 181 2.62 38.76 4.38
C ASP A 181 3.80 39.77 4.42
N ASN A 182 4.92 39.51 3.72
CA ASN A 182 6.05 40.42 3.66
C ASN A 182 6.00 41.24 2.35
N PRO A 183 5.84 42.58 2.42
CA PRO A 183 5.77 43.41 1.22
C PRO A 183 7.11 43.54 0.48
N CYS A 184 8.20 43.03 1.06
CA CYS A 184 9.54 43.03 0.49
C CYS A 184 9.97 41.69 -0.13
N THR A 185 9.02 40.77 -0.31
CA THR A 185 9.18 39.52 -1.05
C THR A 185 8.25 39.49 -2.25
N VAL A 186 8.61 38.67 -3.24
CA VAL A 186 7.71 38.23 -4.31
C VAL A 186 7.49 36.76 -4.11
N ASP A 187 6.23 36.42 -3.83
CA ASP A 187 5.86 35.05 -3.54
C ASP A 187 5.44 34.31 -4.80
N ALA A 188 6.04 33.15 -4.99
CA ALA A 188 5.71 32.26 -6.08
C ALA A 188 5.72 30.83 -5.59
N CYS A 189 4.86 30.01 -6.18
CA CYS A 189 4.92 28.59 -5.97
C CYS A 189 5.80 27.94 -7.04
N GLY A 190 6.86 27.27 -6.60
CA GLY A 190 7.85 26.60 -7.43
C GLY A 190 7.90 25.09 -7.23
N PRO A 191 8.88 24.40 -7.84
CA PRO A 191 8.98 22.94 -7.80
C PRO A 191 9.24 22.37 -6.40
N GLU A 192 9.75 23.18 -5.46
CA GLU A 192 10.02 22.80 -4.07
C GLU A 192 8.96 23.36 -3.09
N GLY A 193 7.84 23.89 -3.61
CA GLY A 193 6.81 24.57 -2.82
C GLY A 193 6.92 26.10 -2.86
N CYS A 194 6.44 26.77 -1.82
CA CYS A 194 6.46 28.24 -1.74
C CYS A 194 7.89 28.80 -1.70
N GLN A 195 8.12 29.82 -2.51
CA GLN A 195 9.37 30.56 -2.63
C GLN A 195 9.06 32.04 -2.43
N HIS A 196 9.90 32.71 -1.65
CA HIS A 196 9.73 34.10 -1.22
C HIS A 196 10.99 34.88 -1.62
N ASP A 197 11.05 35.33 -2.86
CA ASP A 197 12.26 35.98 -3.39
C ASP A 197 12.30 37.45 -2.97
N SER A 198 13.39 37.89 -2.33
CA SER A 198 13.50 39.27 -1.86
C SER A 198 13.49 40.29 -3.00
N LEU A 199 12.70 41.35 -2.84
CA LEU A 199 12.72 42.50 -3.71
C LEU A 199 14.05 43.26 -3.59
N ALA A 200 14.36 44.06 -4.62
CA ALA A 200 15.58 44.86 -4.64
C ALA A 200 15.60 45.88 -3.50
N ASN A 201 16.78 46.09 -2.92
CA ASN A 201 16.97 47.12 -1.89
C ASN A 201 16.55 48.51 -2.42
N GLY A 202 15.81 49.27 -1.62
CA GLY A 202 15.26 50.57 -1.99
C GLY A 202 13.91 50.52 -2.69
N THR A 203 13.33 49.33 -2.93
CA THR A 203 11.94 49.21 -3.38
C THR A 203 11.00 49.73 -2.29
N SER A 204 10.01 50.56 -2.65
CA SER A 204 9.02 51.07 -1.69
C SER A 204 8.19 49.94 -1.10
N CYS A 205 7.89 50.00 0.19
CA CYS A 205 7.04 49.05 0.90
C CYS A 205 6.22 49.76 1.99
N GLU A 206 5.25 49.05 2.56
CA GLU A 206 4.47 49.53 3.71
C GLU A 206 4.88 48.74 4.95
N ASP A 207 5.39 49.40 5.98
CA ASP A 207 5.87 48.75 7.22
C ASP A 207 4.74 48.48 8.23
N GLY A 208 3.51 48.87 7.89
CA GLY A 208 2.33 48.71 8.74
C GLY A 208 2.17 49.77 9.83
N ASP A 209 3.09 50.75 9.94
CA ASP A 209 2.95 51.87 10.86
C ASP A 209 2.35 53.08 10.12
N PRO A 210 1.15 53.56 10.50
CA PRO A 210 0.53 54.73 9.86
C PRO A 210 1.30 56.05 10.10
N CYS A 211 2.29 56.05 10.99
CA CYS A 211 3.09 57.21 11.36
C CYS A 211 4.46 57.29 10.66
N THR A 212 4.78 56.34 9.79
CA THR A 212 5.98 56.33 8.96
C THR A 212 5.59 56.53 7.50
N VAL A 213 6.49 57.17 6.74
CA VAL A 213 6.36 57.32 5.29
C VAL A 213 7.69 57.00 4.62
N ASP A 214 7.65 56.67 3.33
CA ASP A 214 8.84 56.36 2.52
C ASP A 214 9.63 55.15 3.05
N SER A 215 8.94 54.14 3.58
CA SER A 215 9.53 52.86 3.98
C SER A 215 10.04 52.09 2.76
N ILE A 216 11.17 51.40 2.93
CA ILE A 216 11.88 50.74 1.82
C ILE A 216 12.36 49.34 2.19
N CYS A 217 12.43 48.48 1.19
CA CYS A 217 12.99 47.16 1.35
C CYS A 217 14.51 47.22 1.55
N ALA A 218 15.01 46.51 2.55
CA ALA A 218 16.42 46.25 2.78
C ALA A 218 16.62 44.80 3.23
N PHE A 219 17.40 44.04 2.47
CA PHE A 219 17.71 42.64 2.76
C PHE A 219 16.46 41.77 3.00
N GLY A 220 15.40 42.00 2.21
CA GLY A 220 14.15 41.24 2.31
C GLY A 220 13.20 41.67 3.44
N ASN A 221 13.50 42.74 4.17
CA ASN A 221 12.59 43.30 5.18
C ASN A 221 12.16 44.71 4.79
N CYS A 222 10.97 45.13 5.21
CA CYS A 222 10.53 46.51 5.06
C CYS A 222 11.08 47.35 6.22
N ASP A 223 12.10 48.16 5.93
CA ASP A 223 12.68 49.09 6.90
C ASP A 223 11.80 50.35 6.99
N ALA A 224 11.47 50.72 8.23
CA ALA A 224 10.64 51.88 8.50
C ALA A 224 11.27 53.18 7.98
N GLY A 225 10.45 53.97 7.32
CA GLY A 225 10.84 55.25 6.76
C GLY A 225 10.85 56.39 7.78
N SER A 226 10.61 57.61 7.29
CA SER A 226 10.63 58.81 8.12
C SER A 226 9.37 58.91 8.97
N ILE A 227 9.52 59.26 10.26
CA ILE A 227 8.40 59.49 11.18
C ILE A 227 7.72 60.83 10.87
N VAL A 228 6.40 60.82 10.70
CA VAL A 228 5.58 62.01 10.40
C VAL A 228 4.53 62.33 11.47
N CYS A 229 4.35 61.46 12.46
CA CYS A 229 3.45 61.73 13.59
C CYS A 229 4.14 62.56 14.70
N PRO A 230 3.37 63.41 15.40
CA PRO A 230 3.86 64.27 16.48
C PRO A 230 4.14 63.53 17.80
#